data_AF-A0A7Y3L2D2-F1
#
_entry.id   AF-A0A7Y3L2D2-F1
#
_cell.length_a   1.000
_cell.length_b   1.000
_cell.length_c   1.000
_cell.angle_alpha   90.00
_cell.angle_beta   90.00
_cell.angle_gamma   90.00
#
_symmetry.space_group_name_H-M   'P 1'
#
loop_
_entity.id
_entity.type
_entity.pdbx_description
1 polymer ?
#
loop_
_entity_poly.entity_id
_entity_poly.type
_entity_poly.pdbx_seq_one_letter_code
_entity_poly.pdbx_strand_id
1 'polypeptide(L)'
;MTEPASLDASPLEYGKLPDDRLIQLLFTEADQLPLAAAREIVARSRRLIPALAGIIEEGCNWHKHDAGWCAVVHAAYLLGAIADEAAIPPLLLAMEDAGYWDNEMLTYDLPAIFGRIGPKALSLLREIAHDDEQEPSLRDSAMMSMAAVAQNHPEYGQEVFLFIGSIAADSNENRETRAYAGCILLDCGRQEHEALLLSLVRSGVAANMFDAGEVRRDIKDQHLHAYLHDWMDFYSPEMIASRRKGTEEARLTEEAALKEALTRDWGEDPDVCPDEDASLDEDAGESEECGLNSPRKPWLVREQLSAHSARTIHEKGFKTADEMNAY
;
A
#
# COMPACT_ATOMS: atom_id res chain seq x y z
N MET A 1 -0.48 -16.01 -39.10
CA MET A 1 -0.53 -15.62 -37.68
C MET A 1 -1.07 -16.83 -36.93
N THR A 2 -0.18 -17.63 -36.38
CA THR A 2 -0.49 -18.76 -35.50
C THR A 2 -0.87 -18.19 -34.14
N GLU A 3 -2.07 -18.50 -33.64
CA GLU A 3 -2.41 -18.28 -32.23
C GLU A 3 -1.30 -18.89 -31.37
N PRO A 4 -0.77 -18.15 -30.37
CA PRO A 4 0.16 -18.75 -29.42
C PRO A 4 -0.56 -19.93 -28.78
N ALA A 5 0.05 -21.12 -28.87
CA ALA A 5 -0.46 -22.31 -28.23
C ALA A 5 -0.70 -21.96 -26.76
N SER A 6 -1.98 -21.86 -26.38
CA SER A 6 -2.41 -21.82 -25.00
C SER A 6 -1.74 -23.01 -24.33
N LEU A 7 -0.72 -22.71 -23.52
CA LEU A 7 -0.18 -23.66 -22.58
C LEU A 7 -1.34 -23.96 -21.64
N ASP A 8 -2.12 -24.98 -21.98
CA ASP A 8 -2.89 -25.79 -21.04
C ASP A 8 -1.88 -26.38 -20.05
N ALA A 9 -1.32 -25.52 -19.21
CA ALA A 9 -0.53 -25.91 -18.06
C ALA A 9 -1.48 -26.77 -17.24
N SER A 10 -1.20 -28.06 -17.18
CA SER A 10 -1.92 -28.97 -16.29
C SER A 10 -2.04 -28.28 -14.94
N PRO A 11 -3.26 -28.18 -14.36
CA PRO A 11 -3.48 -27.37 -13.17
C PRO A 11 -2.43 -27.77 -12.13
N LEU A 12 -1.52 -26.83 -11.85
CA LEU A 12 -0.45 -27.06 -10.89
C LEU A 12 -1.11 -27.49 -9.59
N GLU A 13 -0.72 -28.65 -9.07
CA GLU A 13 -1.24 -29.14 -7.80
C GLU A 13 -0.55 -28.36 -6.67
N TYR A 14 -0.97 -27.10 -6.45
CA TYR A 14 -0.38 -26.19 -5.46
C TYR A 14 -0.33 -26.81 -4.05
N GLY A 15 -1.29 -27.67 -3.71
CA GLY A 15 -1.30 -28.43 -2.46
C GLY A 15 -0.10 -29.37 -2.24
N LYS A 16 0.66 -29.71 -3.29
CA LYS A 16 1.89 -30.51 -3.20
C LYS A 16 3.16 -29.67 -3.10
N LEU A 17 3.08 -28.36 -3.35
CA LEU A 17 4.24 -27.49 -3.26
C LEU A 17 4.63 -27.27 -1.79
N PRO A 18 5.93 -27.27 -1.45
CA PRO A 18 6.37 -26.86 -0.13
C PRO A 18 6.13 -25.35 0.08
N ASP A 19 6.14 -24.92 1.35
CA ASP A 19 5.81 -23.54 1.75
C ASP A 19 6.70 -22.49 1.08
N ASP A 20 8.01 -22.73 1.04
CA ASP A 20 9.01 -21.87 0.40
C ASP A 20 8.71 -21.65 -1.10
N ARG A 21 8.27 -22.70 -1.80
CA ARG A 21 7.89 -22.61 -3.20
C ARG A 21 6.60 -21.85 -3.42
N LEU A 22 5.62 -21.95 -2.52
CA LEU A 22 4.41 -21.11 -2.61
C LEU A 22 4.73 -19.63 -2.37
N ILE A 23 5.56 -19.34 -1.36
CA ILE A 23 6.00 -17.99 -1.07
C ILE A 23 6.80 -17.41 -2.25
N GLN A 24 7.64 -18.22 -2.89
CA GLN A 24 8.39 -17.79 -4.07
C GLN A 24 7.47 -17.34 -5.23
N LEU A 25 6.27 -17.90 -5.37
CA LEU A 25 5.33 -17.50 -6.42
C LEU A 25 4.92 -16.02 -6.31
N LEU A 26 4.89 -15.46 -5.09
CA LEU A 26 4.54 -14.04 -4.88
C LEU A 26 5.55 -13.10 -5.55
N PHE A 27 6.79 -13.54 -5.72
CA PHE A 27 7.85 -12.79 -6.38
C PHE A 27 7.92 -13.06 -7.89
N THR A 28 7.56 -14.26 -8.34
CA THR A 28 7.76 -14.66 -9.74
C THR A 28 6.55 -14.41 -10.62
N GLU A 29 5.34 -14.39 -10.05
CA GLU A 29 4.10 -14.24 -10.82
C GLU A 29 3.68 -12.77 -11.02
N ALA A 30 4.48 -11.79 -10.56
CA ALA A 30 4.15 -10.36 -10.60
C ALA A 30 2.70 -10.12 -10.14
N ASP A 31 1.83 -9.47 -10.92
CA ASP A 31 0.42 -9.22 -10.59
C ASP A 31 -0.53 -10.36 -11.01
N GLN A 32 0.00 -11.55 -11.28
CA GLN A 32 -0.69 -12.65 -11.99
C GLN A 32 -0.77 -13.94 -11.18
N LEU A 33 -0.52 -13.89 -9.88
CA LEU A 33 -0.61 -15.04 -8.98
C LEU A 33 -1.98 -15.73 -9.15
N PRO A 34 -2.03 -17.04 -9.50
CA PRO A 34 -3.30 -17.71 -9.71
C PRO A 34 -4.13 -17.84 -8.43
N LEU A 35 -5.45 -17.67 -8.53
CA LEU A 35 -6.39 -17.85 -7.40
C LEU A 35 -6.22 -19.17 -6.66
N ALA A 36 -5.89 -20.26 -7.36
CA ALA A 36 -5.65 -21.55 -6.74
C ALA A 36 -4.41 -21.56 -5.83
N ALA A 37 -3.35 -20.84 -6.20
CA ALA A 37 -2.16 -20.65 -5.36
C ALA A 37 -2.48 -19.78 -4.15
N ALA A 38 -3.17 -18.66 -4.36
CA ALA A 38 -3.63 -17.77 -3.28
C ALA A 38 -4.49 -18.52 -2.25
N ARG A 39 -5.46 -19.32 -2.72
CA ARG A 39 -6.31 -20.15 -1.85
C ARG A 39 -5.52 -21.20 -1.08
N GLU A 40 -4.53 -21.82 -1.70
CA GLU A 40 -3.66 -22.78 -1.01
C GLU A 40 -2.84 -22.09 0.09
N ILE A 41 -2.32 -20.88 -0.16
CA ILE A 41 -1.61 -20.10 0.87
C ILE A 41 -2.54 -19.76 2.04
N VAL A 42 -3.75 -19.28 1.76
CA VAL A 42 -4.77 -18.98 2.78
C VAL A 42 -5.16 -20.24 3.56
N ALA A 43 -5.29 -21.40 2.90
CA ALA A 43 -5.61 -22.67 3.54
C ALA A 43 -4.52 -23.15 4.51
N ARG A 44 -3.26 -22.76 4.30
CA ARG A 44 -2.15 -23.02 5.24
C ARG A 44 -2.20 -22.09 6.46
N SER A 45 -2.98 -21.02 6.40
CA SER A 45 -3.37 -20.15 7.52
C SER A 45 -2.14 -19.68 8.32
N ARG A 46 -2.20 -19.77 9.65
CA ARG A 46 -1.16 -19.34 10.59
C ARG A 46 0.25 -19.79 10.25
N ARG A 47 0.41 -20.92 9.56
CA ARG A 47 1.73 -21.47 9.20
C ARG A 47 2.52 -20.51 8.30
N LEU A 48 1.85 -19.79 7.41
CA LEU A 48 2.50 -18.89 6.44
C LEU A 48 2.56 -17.42 6.87
N ILE A 49 1.89 -17.03 7.98
CA ILE A 49 1.91 -15.64 8.46
C ILE A 49 3.33 -15.09 8.63
N PRO A 50 4.29 -15.79 9.27
CA PRO A 50 5.64 -15.24 9.45
C PRO A 50 6.36 -14.97 8.12
N ALA A 51 6.15 -15.81 7.12
CA ALA A 51 6.77 -15.64 5.81
C ALA A 51 6.14 -14.45 5.05
N LEU A 52 4.82 -14.28 5.13
CA LEU A 52 4.13 -13.14 4.52
C LEU A 52 4.47 -11.82 5.23
N ALA A 53 4.57 -11.83 6.56
CA ALA A 53 5.02 -10.68 7.34
C ALA A 53 6.44 -10.25 6.95
N GLY A 54 7.37 -11.21 6.80
CA GLY A 54 8.74 -10.92 6.38
C GLY A 54 8.84 -10.31 4.97
N ILE A 55 7.86 -10.52 4.08
CA ILE A 55 7.82 -9.83 2.78
C ILE A 55 7.51 -8.34 2.97
N ILE A 56 6.57 -8.01 3.85
CA ILE A 56 6.16 -6.63 4.15
C ILE A 56 7.26 -5.89 4.91
N GLU A 57 7.88 -6.55 5.89
CA GLU A 57 8.92 -5.95 6.75
C GLU A 57 10.24 -5.67 6.00
N GLU A 58 10.47 -6.37 4.89
CA GLU A 58 11.66 -6.18 4.07
C GLU A 58 11.47 -4.95 3.16
N GLY A 59 12.02 -3.81 3.61
CA GLY A 59 11.90 -2.51 2.96
C GLY A 59 12.25 -2.51 1.47
N CYS A 60 13.16 -3.39 1.01
CA CYS A 60 13.48 -3.45 -0.41
C CYS A 60 12.35 -3.96 -1.29
N ASN A 61 11.35 -4.64 -0.73
CA ASN A 61 10.23 -5.12 -1.51
C ASN A 61 9.25 -3.99 -1.86
N TRP A 62 9.38 -2.80 -1.28
CA TRP A 62 8.51 -1.66 -1.56
C TRP A 62 8.95 -0.80 -2.75
N HIS A 63 9.99 -1.18 -3.48
CA HIS A 63 10.39 -0.47 -4.69
C HIS A 63 9.52 -0.85 -5.89
N LYS A 64 8.80 0.12 -6.47
CA LYS A 64 7.81 -0.05 -7.56
C LYS A 64 8.29 -0.82 -8.79
N HIS A 65 9.60 -0.80 -9.07
CA HIS A 65 10.18 -1.47 -10.23
C HIS A 65 10.71 -2.88 -9.94
N ASP A 66 10.67 -3.31 -8.69
CA ASP A 66 11.13 -4.62 -8.27
C ASP A 66 9.98 -5.63 -8.19
N ALA A 67 10.30 -6.90 -8.44
CA ALA A 67 9.37 -8.01 -8.22
C ALA A 67 8.79 -8.03 -6.79
N GLY A 68 9.53 -7.47 -5.83
CA GLY A 68 9.07 -7.29 -4.45
C GLY A 68 7.79 -6.46 -4.34
N TRP A 69 7.56 -5.48 -5.22
CA TRP A 69 6.40 -4.58 -5.14
C TRP A 69 5.08 -5.36 -5.17
N CYS A 70 4.96 -6.27 -6.15
CA CYS A 70 3.78 -7.14 -6.24
C CYS A 70 3.73 -8.15 -5.10
N ALA A 71 4.89 -8.63 -4.64
CA ALA A 71 4.96 -9.57 -3.53
C ALA A 71 4.40 -8.98 -2.23
N VAL A 72 4.65 -7.70 -1.96
CA VAL A 72 4.08 -6.97 -0.79
C VAL A 72 2.57 -6.87 -0.90
N VAL A 73 2.04 -6.50 -2.07
CA VAL A 73 0.60 -6.43 -2.31
C VAL A 73 -0.05 -7.79 -2.05
N HIS A 74 0.53 -8.84 -2.61
CA HIS A 74 0.08 -10.21 -2.36
C HIS A 74 0.15 -10.59 -0.89
N ALA A 75 1.25 -10.28 -0.20
CA ALA A 75 1.43 -10.61 1.19
C ALA A 75 0.34 -9.97 2.05
N ALA A 76 0.05 -8.68 1.86
CA ALA A 76 -0.99 -7.98 2.58
C ALA A 76 -2.39 -8.57 2.29
N TYR A 77 -2.72 -8.82 1.02
CA TYR A 77 -4.02 -9.42 0.65
C TYR A 77 -4.22 -10.80 1.26
N LEU A 78 -3.18 -11.63 1.25
CA LEU A 78 -3.22 -13.00 1.76
C LEU A 78 -3.27 -13.01 3.29
N LEU A 79 -2.54 -12.11 3.97
CA LEU A 79 -2.66 -11.89 5.41
C LEU A 79 -4.09 -11.48 5.80
N GLY A 80 -4.68 -10.54 5.05
CA GLY A 80 -6.08 -10.12 5.20
C GLY A 80 -7.06 -11.28 5.01
N ALA A 81 -6.85 -12.12 4.00
CA ALA A 81 -7.69 -13.29 3.74
C ALA A 81 -7.55 -14.41 4.79
N ILE A 82 -6.36 -14.57 5.39
CA ILE A 82 -6.15 -15.46 6.55
C ILE A 82 -6.93 -14.95 7.76
N ALA A 83 -7.06 -13.63 7.93
CA ALA A 83 -7.86 -12.97 8.96
C ALA A 83 -7.52 -13.41 10.40
N ASP A 84 -6.24 -13.69 10.65
CA ASP A 84 -5.75 -14.02 11.99
C ASP A 84 -5.23 -12.77 12.70
N GLU A 85 -5.32 -12.75 14.03
CA GLU A 85 -4.84 -11.64 14.85
C GLU A 85 -3.32 -11.40 14.71
N ALA A 86 -2.55 -12.46 14.45
CA ALA A 86 -1.12 -12.33 14.18
C ALA A 86 -0.81 -11.60 12.87
N ALA A 87 -1.79 -11.41 11.98
CA ALA A 87 -1.63 -10.62 10.76
C ALA A 87 -1.78 -9.11 10.99
N ILE A 88 -2.30 -8.67 12.15
CA ILE A 88 -2.57 -7.24 12.39
C ILE A 88 -1.27 -6.41 12.38
N PRO A 89 -0.21 -6.73 13.15
CA PRO A 89 1.00 -5.91 13.15
C PRO A 89 1.64 -5.70 11.75
N PRO A 90 1.88 -6.75 10.92
CA PRO A 90 2.44 -6.52 9.59
C PRO A 90 1.49 -5.76 8.66
N LEU A 91 0.17 -5.86 8.83
CA LEU A 91 -0.77 -5.06 8.03
C LEU A 91 -0.80 -3.58 8.43
N LEU A 92 -0.54 -3.27 9.71
CA LEU A 92 -0.37 -1.88 10.15
C LEU A 92 0.91 -1.28 9.57
N LEU A 93 2.01 -2.05 9.55
CA LEU A 93 3.23 -1.64 8.86
C LEU A 93 2.98 -1.40 7.36
N ALA A 94 2.24 -2.31 6.71
CA ALA A 94 1.87 -2.13 5.31
C ALA A 94 1.02 -0.88 5.06
N MET A 95 0.21 -0.43 6.02
CA MET A 95 -0.56 0.81 5.92
C MET A 95 0.34 2.04 5.93
N GLU A 96 1.32 2.08 6.83
CA GLU A 96 2.32 3.14 6.92
C GLU A 96 3.17 3.21 5.65
N ASP A 97 3.74 2.09 5.25
CA ASP A 97 4.62 2.00 4.08
C ASP A 97 3.87 2.23 2.76
N ALA A 98 2.60 1.84 2.65
CA ALA A 98 1.82 2.08 1.43
C ALA A 98 1.64 3.57 1.12
N GLY A 99 1.44 4.41 2.15
CA GLY A 99 1.40 5.86 1.98
C GLY A 99 2.76 6.41 1.55
N TYR A 100 3.83 6.01 2.23
CA TYR A 100 5.19 6.47 1.95
C TYR A 100 5.67 6.11 0.54
N TRP A 101 5.39 4.88 0.09
CA TRP A 101 5.82 4.37 -1.21
C TRP A 101 4.81 4.57 -2.34
N ASP A 102 3.71 5.29 -2.09
CA ASP A 102 2.65 5.56 -3.07
C ASP A 102 2.07 4.25 -3.67
N ASN A 103 1.82 3.26 -2.80
CA ASN A 103 1.20 1.99 -3.18
C ASN A 103 -0.33 2.13 -3.16
N GLU A 104 -0.87 2.77 -4.19
CA GLU A 104 -2.29 3.04 -4.33
C GLU A 104 -3.20 1.80 -4.14
N MET A 105 -2.74 0.62 -4.57
CA MET A 105 -3.50 -0.63 -4.40
C MET A 105 -3.71 -0.95 -2.92
N LEU A 106 -2.66 -0.83 -2.10
CA LEU A 106 -2.77 -1.10 -0.67
C LEU A 106 -3.48 0.04 0.06
N THR A 107 -3.20 1.29 -0.27
CA THR A 107 -3.90 2.45 0.32
C THR A 107 -5.42 2.32 0.13
N TYR A 108 -5.87 1.82 -1.01
CA TYR A 108 -7.30 1.61 -1.30
C TYR A 108 -7.89 0.35 -0.65
N ASP A 109 -7.15 -0.75 -0.59
CA ASP A 109 -7.70 -2.06 -0.20
C ASP A 109 -7.56 -2.39 1.29
N LEU A 110 -6.60 -1.77 1.97
CA LEU A 110 -6.36 -2.00 3.41
C LEU A 110 -7.60 -1.75 4.28
N PRO A 111 -8.45 -0.74 4.06
CA PRO A 111 -9.69 -0.59 4.81
C PRO A 111 -10.58 -1.84 4.76
N ALA A 112 -10.83 -2.40 3.57
CA ALA A 112 -11.63 -3.62 3.43
C ALA A 112 -10.95 -4.84 4.07
N ILE A 113 -9.62 -4.94 3.97
CA ILE A 113 -8.80 -5.98 4.62
C ILE A 113 -8.97 -5.94 6.15
N PHE A 114 -8.83 -4.77 6.77
CA PHE A 114 -9.07 -4.61 8.20
C PHE A 114 -10.52 -4.88 8.57
N GLY A 115 -11.46 -4.45 7.71
CA GLY A 115 -12.88 -4.78 7.84
C GLY A 115 -13.15 -6.28 7.97
N ARG A 116 -12.36 -7.13 7.31
CA ARG A 116 -12.45 -8.60 7.39
C ARG A 116 -11.79 -9.21 8.61
N ILE A 117 -10.69 -8.64 9.08
CA ILE A 117 -10.04 -9.03 10.35
C ILE A 117 -10.98 -8.74 11.52
N GLY A 118 -11.69 -7.61 11.43
CA GLY A 118 -12.77 -7.27 12.34
C GLY A 118 -12.29 -6.60 13.64
N PRO A 119 -13.06 -6.73 14.74
CA PRO A 119 -12.93 -5.87 15.92
C PRO A 119 -11.59 -5.93 16.64
N LYS A 120 -10.80 -6.99 16.42
CA LYS A 120 -9.48 -7.16 17.03
C LYS A 120 -8.48 -6.08 16.64
N ALA A 121 -8.66 -5.44 15.49
CA ALA A 121 -7.79 -4.36 15.02
C ALA A 121 -8.18 -2.99 15.60
N LEU A 122 -9.38 -2.82 16.17
CA LEU A 122 -9.92 -1.49 16.50
C LEU A 122 -9.09 -0.70 17.51
N SER A 123 -8.45 -1.36 18.51
CA SER A 123 -7.62 -0.64 19.49
C SER A 123 -6.43 0.02 18.82
N LEU A 124 -5.69 -0.74 18.00
CA LEU A 124 -4.48 -0.25 17.33
C LEU A 124 -4.82 0.79 16.25
N LEU A 125 -5.90 0.57 15.49
CA LEU A 125 -6.37 1.55 14.50
C LEU A 125 -6.81 2.86 15.17
N ARG A 126 -7.46 2.78 16.33
CA ARG A 126 -7.86 3.96 17.12
C ARG A 126 -6.65 4.73 17.63
N GLU A 127 -5.61 4.03 18.07
CA GLU A 127 -4.35 4.64 18.50
C GLU A 127 -3.72 5.46 17.36
N ILE A 128 -3.59 4.86 16.16
CA ILE A 128 -3.07 5.55 14.97
C ILE A 128 -3.94 6.75 14.58
N ALA A 129 -5.26 6.57 14.53
CA ALA A 129 -6.19 7.65 14.15
C ALA A 129 -6.16 8.84 15.13
N HIS A 130 -5.85 8.61 16.41
CA HIS A 130 -5.80 9.63 17.45
C HIS A 130 -4.44 10.34 17.54
N ASP A 131 -3.35 9.71 17.09
CA ASP A 131 -2.00 10.24 17.21
C ASP A 131 -1.79 11.42 16.24
N ASP A 132 -1.66 12.63 16.77
CA ASP A 132 -1.50 13.86 15.99
C ASP A 132 -0.08 14.07 15.44
N GLU A 133 0.87 13.21 15.85
CA GLU A 133 2.21 13.17 15.28
C GLU A 133 2.25 12.36 13.97
N GLN A 134 1.22 11.56 13.67
CA GLN A 134 1.12 10.77 12.43
C GLN A 134 0.73 11.61 11.21
N GLU A 135 1.14 11.14 10.03
CA GLU A 135 0.73 11.74 8.76
C GLU A 135 -0.80 11.70 8.59
N PRO A 136 -1.44 12.79 8.12
CA PRO A 136 -2.90 12.82 7.91
C PRO A 136 -3.45 11.67 7.06
N SER A 137 -2.71 11.21 6.05
CA SER A 137 -3.09 10.10 5.16
C SER A 137 -3.13 8.74 5.88
N LEU A 138 -2.18 8.49 6.78
CA LEU A 138 -2.15 7.29 7.63
C LEU A 138 -3.32 7.30 8.62
N ARG A 139 -3.61 8.45 9.22
CA ARG A 139 -4.75 8.63 10.13
C ARG A 139 -6.08 8.43 9.41
N ASP A 140 -6.22 8.94 8.19
CA ASP A 140 -7.37 8.68 7.32
C ASP A 140 -7.54 7.18 7.04
N SER A 141 -6.49 6.51 6.57
CA SER A 141 -6.48 5.07 6.32
C SER A 141 -6.90 4.24 7.55
N ALA A 142 -6.45 4.64 8.75
CA ALA A 142 -6.85 4.03 10.01
C ALA A 142 -8.35 4.25 10.30
N MET A 143 -8.87 5.48 10.13
CA MET A 143 -10.30 5.78 10.30
C MET A 143 -11.17 5.03 9.29
N MET A 144 -10.75 4.95 8.02
CA MET A 144 -11.44 4.17 6.98
C MET A 144 -11.49 2.69 7.35
N SER A 145 -10.38 2.14 7.84
CA SER A 145 -10.29 0.77 8.33
C SER A 145 -11.22 0.50 9.52
N MET A 146 -11.30 1.43 10.48
CA MET A 146 -12.27 1.35 11.58
C MET A 146 -13.72 1.37 11.06
N ALA A 147 -14.02 2.24 10.10
CA ALA A 147 -15.34 2.32 9.48
C ALA A 147 -15.69 1.00 8.77
N ALA A 148 -14.77 0.40 8.01
CA ALA A 148 -14.95 -0.90 7.38
C ALA A 148 -15.24 -2.02 8.40
N VAL A 149 -14.51 -2.05 9.53
CA VAL A 149 -14.80 -2.97 10.64
C VAL A 149 -16.21 -2.75 11.16
N ALA A 150 -16.62 -1.51 11.39
CA ALA A 150 -17.96 -1.18 11.88
C ALA A 150 -19.09 -1.52 10.88
N GLN A 151 -18.83 -1.49 9.57
CA GLN A 151 -19.80 -1.93 8.56
C GLN A 151 -19.99 -3.45 8.61
N ASN A 152 -18.93 -4.23 8.81
CA ASN A 152 -19.00 -5.68 8.96
C ASN A 152 -19.44 -6.15 10.36
N HIS A 153 -19.27 -5.29 11.38
CA HIS A 153 -19.58 -5.57 12.78
C HIS A 153 -20.41 -4.42 13.40
N PRO A 154 -21.72 -4.36 13.10
CA PRO A 154 -22.58 -3.22 13.44
C PRO A 154 -22.67 -2.90 14.94
N GLU A 155 -22.41 -3.87 15.81
CA GLU A 155 -22.36 -3.69 17.26
C GLU A 155 -21.26 -2.72 17.73
N TYR A 156 -20.22 -2.51 16.93
CA TYR A 156 -19.17 -1.51 17.17
C TYR A 156 -19.45 -0.17 16.46
N GLY A 157 -20.49 -0.10 15.63
CA GLY A 157 -20.76 1.04 14.77
C GLY A 157 -20.93 2.34 15.55
N GLN A 158 -21.78 2.35 16.58
CA GLN A 158 -22.02 3.56 17.35
C GLN A 158 -20.71 4.11 17.96
N GLU A 159 -19.88 3.25 18.55
CA GLU A 159 -18.62 3.67 19.18
C GLU A 159 -17.61 4.21 18.16
N VAL A 160 -17.45 3.51 17.03
CA VAL A 160 -16.52 3.90 15.95
C VAL A 160 -16.93 5.23 15.33
N PHE A 161 -18.20 5.40 14.96
CA PHE A 161 -18.63 6.63 14.27
C PHE A 161 -18.77 7.83 15.22
N LEU A 162 -19.03 7.61 16.52
CA LEU A 162 -18.88 8.67 17.52
C LEU A 162 -17.43 9.15 17.63
N PHE A 163 -16.46 8.23 17.58
CA PHE A 163 -15.04 8.57 17.61
C PHE A 163 -14.62 9.38 16.36
N ILE A 164 -14.94 8.89 15.16
CA ILE A 164 -14.64 9.62 13.90
C ILE A 164 -15.33 10.99 13.89
N GLY A 165 -16.59 11.04 14.35
CA GLY A 165 -17.34 12.29 14.55
C GLY A 165 -16.66 13.27 15.50
N SER A 166 -15.97 12.78 16.53
CA SER A 166 -15.23 13.62 17.47
C SER A 166 -13.99 14.26 16.83
N ILE A 167 -13.26 13.52 15.97
CA ILE A 167 -12.13 14.04 15.20
C ILE A 167 -12.61 15.13 14.24
N ALA A 168 -13.68 14.88 13.47
CA ALA A 168 -14.26 15.86 12.57
C ALA A 168 -14.71 17.16 13.30
N ALA A 169 -15.24 17.03 14.51
CA ALA A 169 -15.76 18.14 15.31
C ALA A 169 -14.67 18.96 16.02
N ASP A 170 -13.48 18.41 16.27
CA ASP A 170 -12.42 19.10 17.02
C ASP A 170 -11.84 20.27 16.21
N SER A 171 -11.95 21.49 16.74
CA SER A 171 -11.40 22.68 16.09
C SER A 171 -9.88 22.81 16.17
N ASN A 172 -9.24 22.06 17.06
CA ASN A 172 -7.78 22.04 17.22
C ASN A 172 -7.11 20.99 16.31
N GLU A 173 -7.89 20.05 15.78
CA GLU A 173 -7.41 19.04 14.85
C GLU A 173 -7.00 19.66 13.50
N ASN A 174 -6.04 19.02 12.84
CA ASN A 174 -5.61 19.35 11.49
C ASN A 174 -6.82 19.41 10.54
N ARG A 175 -6.92 20.50 9.77
CA ARG A 175 -8.04 20.75 8.85
C ARG A 175 -8.29 19.59 7.89
N GLU A 176 -7.23 18.98 7.37
CA GLU A 176 -7.28 17.88 6.41
C GLU A 176 -7.82 16.61 7.06
N THR A 177 -7.28 16.21 8.22
CA THR A 177 -7.77 15.07 9.02
C THR A 177 -9.26 15.21 9.35
N ARG A 178 -9.71 16.43 9.70
CA ARG A 178 -11.14 16.70 9.95
C ARG A 178 -11.99 16.53 8.69
N ALA A 179 -11.47 16.93 7.54
CA ALA A 179 -12.16 16.78 6.27
C ALA A 179 -12.28 15.30 5.89
N TYR A 180 -11.21 14.52 6.04
CA TYR A 180 -11.20 13.06 5.87
C TYR A 180 -12.21 12.36 6.78
N ALA A 181 -12.21 12.67 8.08
CA ALA A 181 -13.22 12.17 9.01
C ALA A 181 -14.65 12.54 8.56
N GLY A 182 -14.84 13.73 7.99
CA GLY A 182 -16.10 14.15 7.38
C GLY A 182 -16.50 13.30 6.16
N CYS A 183 -15.57 13.01 5.25
CA CYS A 183 -15.81 12.14 4.09
C CYS A 183 -16.27 10.75 4.53
N ILE A 184 -15.60 10.15 5.52
CA ILE A 184 -15.95 8.82 6.02
C ILE A 184 -17.38 8.77 6.60
N LEU A 185 -17.76 9.80 7.39
CA LEU A 185 -19.12 9.91 7.93
C LEU A 185 -20.17 10.06 6.82
N LEU A 186 -19.84 10.79 5.75
CA LEU A 186 -20.70 10.99 4.60
C LEU A 186 -20.86 9.70 3.79
N ASP A 187 -19.76 9.04 3.43
CA ASP A 187 -19.75 7.76 2.70
C ASP A 187 -20.55 6.68 3.43
N CYS A 188 -20.45 6.65 4.76
CA CYS A 188 -21.16 5.69 5.59
C CYS A 188 -22.64 6.07 5.85
N GLY A 189 -23.11 7.20 5.33
CA GLY A 189 -24.50 7.66 5.47
C GLY A 189 -24.93 7.96 6.91
N ARG A 190 -24.03 8.52 7.73
CA ARG A 190 -24.29 8.76 9.16
C ARG A 190 -25.14 10.01 9.41
N GLN A 191 -26.47 9.86 9.29
CA GLN A 191 -27.45 10.95 9.41
C GLN A 191 -27.36 11.74 10.72
N GLU A 192 -26.99 11.10 11.82
CA GLU A 192 -26.78 11.74 13.11
C GLU A 192 -25.67 12.82 13.09
N HIS A 193 -24.79 12.80 12.08
CA HIS A 193 -23.71 13.77 11.88
C HIS A 193 -24.02 14.84 10.80
N GLU A 194 -25.25 14.91 10.24
CA GLU A 194 -25.59 15.88 9.16
C GLU A 194 -25.24 17.32 9.52
N ALA A 195 -25.60 17.76 10.73
CA ALA A 195 -25.36 19.12 11.19
C ALA A 195 -23.87 19.44 11.28
N LEU A 196 -23.05 18.46 11.69
CA LEU A 196 -21.60 18.55 11.75
C LEU A 196 -21.03 18.67 10.34
N LEU A 197 -21.41 17.79 9.41
CA LEU A 197 -20.94 17.80 8.02
C LEU A 197 -21.26 19.15 7.33
N LEU A 198 -22.48 19.65 7.48
CA LEU A 198 -22.85 20.97 6.97
C LEU A 198 -22.06 22.10 7.62
N SER A 199 -21.59 21.93 8.86
CA SER A 199 -20.73 22.90 9.53
C SER A 199 -19.30 22.92 8.95
N LEU A 200 -18.75 21.74 8.58
CA LEU A 200 -17.46 21.63 7.90
C LEU A 200 -17.47 22.30 6.53
N VAL A 201 -18.58 22.20 5.79
CA VAL A 201 -18.76 22.92 4.53
C VAL A 201 -18.79 24.44 4.76
N ARG A 202 -19.58 24.91 5.73
CA ARG A 202 -19.71 26.37 6.01
C ARG A 202 -18.41 27.01 6.48
N SER A 203 -17.59 26.28 7.24
CA SER A 203 -16.28 26.77 7.71
C SER A 203 -15.19 26.68 6.64
N GLY A 204 -15.46 26.02 5.51
CA GLY A 204 -14.48 25.75 4.46
C GLY A 204 -13.53 24.60 4.80
N VAL A 205 -13.69 23.89 5.93
CA VAL A 205 -12.86 22.73 6.27
C VAL A 205 -12.94 21.67 5.18
N ALA A 206 -14.16 21.39 4.70
CA ALA A 206 -14.42 20.41 3.63
C ALA A 206 -14.17 20.93 2.20
N ALA A 207 -13.49 22.06 2.03
CA ALA A 207 -13.26 22.64 0.70
C ALA A 207 -12.53 21.65 -0.21
N ASN A 208 -13.06 21.44 -1.42
CA ASN A 208 -12.60 20.49 -2.43
C ASN A 208 -12.81 18.99 -2.10
N MET A 209 -13.38 18.66 -0.94
CA MET A 209 -13.69 17.27 -0.56
C MET A 209 -15.17 16.95 -0.77
N PHE A 210 -16.06 17.80 -0.22
CA PHE A 210 -17.50 17.69 -0.46
C PHE A 210 -18.23 19.02 -0.23
N ASP A 211 -19.41 19.16 -0.84
CA ASP A 211 -20.28 20.33 -0.68
C ASP A 211 -21.61 20.06 0.05
N ALA A 212 -22.37 21.11 0.34
CA ALA A 212 -23.64 20.99 1.07
C ALA A 212 -24.75 20.28 0.28
N GLY A 213 -24.67 20.26 -1.05
CA GLY A 213 -25.54 19.48 -1.92
C GLY A 213 -25.24 18.00 -1.80
N GLU A 214 -23.96 17.63 -1.84
CA GLU A 214 -23.47 16.27 -1.65
C GLU A 214 -23.85 15.74 -0.26
N VAL A 215 -23.64 16.52 0.81
CA VAL A 215 -24.08 16.13 2.17
C VAL A 215 -25.58 15.79 2.19
N ARG A 216 -26.45 16.60 1.57
CA ARG A 216 -27.90 16.35 1.60
C ARG A 216 -28.33 15.15 0.75
N ARG A 217 -27.56 14.84 -0.29
CA ARG A 217 -27.83 13.74 -1.22
C ARG A 217 -27.30 12.43 -0.64
N ASP A 218 -26.02 12.41 -0.32
CA ASP A 218 -25.24 11.20 -0.04
C ASP A 218 -25.38 10.74 1.42
N ILE A 219 -25.82 11.60 2.35
CA ILE A 219 -26.09 11.14 3.72
C ILE A 219 -27.23 10.11 3.83
N LYS A 220 -28.01 9.94 2.74
CA LYS A 220 -29.08 8.95 2.64
C LYS A 220 -28.66 7.66 1.95
N ASP A 221 -27.59 7.72 1.15
CA ASP A 221 -27.15 6.65 0.27
C ASP A 221 -25.68 6.33 0.58
N GLN A 222 -25.41 5.12 1.07
CA GLN A 222 -24.05 4.75 1.49
C GLN A 222 -23.16 4.44 0.28
N HIS A 223 -21.94 4.97 0.28
CA HIS A 223 -20.91 4.76 -0.75
C HIS A 223 -19.81 3.82 -0.25
N LEU A 224 -20.15 2.56 -0.06
CA LEU A 224 -19.31 1.62 0.70
C LEU A 224 -18.21 0.91 -0.11
N HIS A 225 -17.95 1.31 -1.36
CA HIS A 225 -17.03 0.56 -2.22
C HIS A 225 -15.62 0.44 -1.65
N ALA A 226 -15.05 1.54 -1.12
CA ALA A 226 -13.72 1.54 -0.49
C ALA A 226 -13.66 0.70 0.80
N TYR A 227 -14.80 0.41 1.43
CA TYR A 227 -14.87 -0.25 2.73
C TYR A 227 -15.18 -1.74 2.64
N LEU A 228 -15.89 -2.17 1.59
CA LEU A 228 -16.51 -3.49 1.49
C LEU A 228 -16.25 -4.24 0.18
N HIS A 229 -15.37 -3.74 -0.71
CA HIS A 229 -15.02 -4.49 -1.91
C HIS A 229 -14.25 -5.77 -1.57
N ASP A 230 -14.36 -6.78 -2.43
CA ASP A 230 -13.60 -8.02 -2.30
C ASP A 230 -12.25 -7.87 -3.01
N TRP A 231 -11.20 -7.52 -2.28
CA TRP A 231 -9.84 -7.42 -2.84
C TRP A 231 -9.32 -8.77 -3.35
N MET A 232 -9.93 -9.90 -2.96
CA MET A 232 -9.56 -11.22 -3.50
C MET A 232 -9.99 -11.39 -4.96
N ASP A 233 -10.89 -10.55 -5.48
CA ASP A 233 -11.18 -10.48 -6.92
C ASP A 233 -9.94 -10.13 -7.73
N PHE A 234 -8.90 -9.54 -7.12
CA PHE A 234 -7.58 -9.35 -7.71
C PHE A 234 -7.05 -10.63 -8.37
N TYR A 235 -7.30 -11.79 -7.75
CA TYR A 235 -6.82 -13.10 -8.23
C TYR A 235 -7.75 -13.77 -9.25
N SER A 236 -8.92 -13.19 -9.52
CA SER A 236 -9.86 -13.76 -10.49
C SER A 236 -9.23 -13.79 -11.90
N PRO A 237 -9.51 -14.84 -12.71
CA PRO A 237 -9.04 -14.91 -14.09
C PRO A 237 -9.43 -13.67 -14.91
N GLU A 238 -10.62 -13.12 -14.66
CA GLU A 238 -11.16 -11.94 -15.33
C GLU A 238 -10.34 -10.69 -15.00
N MET A 239 -10.01 -10.45 -13.73
CA MET A 239 -9.22 -9.29 -13.32
C MET A 239 -7.76 -9.40 -13.77
N ILE A 240 -7.16 -10.59 -13.70
CA ILE A 240 -5.82 -10.84 -14.26
C ILE A 240 -5.81 -10.56 -15.77
N ALA A 241 -6.81 -11.05 -16.52
CA ALA A 241 -6.92 -10.79 -17.95
C ALA A 241 -7.10 -9.30 -18.26
N SER A 242 -7.89 -8.58 -17.44
CA SER A 242 -8.09 -7.13 -17.57
C SER A 242 -6.79 -6.36 -17.36
N ARG A 243 -6.05 -6.65 -16.28
CA ARG A 243 -4.74 -6.01 -16.01
C ARG A 243 -3.72 -6.30 -17.11
N ARG A 244 -3.61 -7.56 -17.55
CA ARG A 244 -2.74 -7.94 -18.69
C ARG A 244 -3.06 -7.15 -19.95
N LYS A 245 -4.35 -7.01 -20.27
CA LYS A 245 -4.78 -6.22 -21.41
C LYS A 245 -4.38 -4.75 -21.26
N GLY A 246 -4.61 -4.16 -20.08
CA GLY A 246 -4.20 -2.79 -19.78
C GLY A 246 -2.68 -2.59 -19.91
N THR A 247 -1.88 -3.52 -19.39
CA THR A 247 -0.42 -3.51 -19.51
C THR A 247 0.04 -3.61 -20.96
N GLU A 248 -0.56 -4.48 -21.78
CA GLU A 248 -0.21 -4.60 -23.20
C GLU A 248 -0.65 -3.36 -24.01
N GLU A 249 -1.81 -2.76 -23.69
CA GLU A 249 -2.27 -1.51 -24.30
C GLU A 249 -1.40 -0.31 -23.92
N ALA A 250 -0.88 -0.29 -22.69
CA ALA A 250 0.05 0.73 -22.20
C ALA A 250 1.50 0.48 -22.64
N ARG A 251 1.80 -0.71 -23.18
CA ARG A 251 3.16 -1.06 -23.60
C ARG A 251 3.57 -0.16 -24.76
N LEU A 252 4.61 0.64 -24.50
CA LEU A 252 5.19 1.50 -25.52
C LEU A 252 5.78 0.65 -26.65
N THR A 253 5.75 1.21 -27.86
CA THR A 253 6.57 0.68 -28.95
C THR A 253 8.04 0.78 -28.55
N GLU A 254 8.90 -0.08 -29.11
CA GLU A 254 10.34 -0.04 -28.81
C GLU A 254 10.95 1.35 -29.06
N GLU A 255 10.53 2.01 -30.14
CA GLU A 255 10.95 3.38 -30.46
C GLU A 255 10.46 4.40 -29.42
N ALA A 256 9.22 4.28 -28.95
CA ALA A 256 8.67 5.17 -27.92
C ALA A 256 9.32 4.92 -26.55
N ALA A 257 9.58 3.67 -26.19
CA ALA A 257 10.30 3.29 -24.96
C ALA A 257 11.73 3.83 -24.98
N LEU A 258 12.44 3.68 -26.12
CA LEU A 258 13.78 4.24 -26.28
C LEU A 258 13.76 5.78 -26.20
N LYS A 259 12.80 6.43 -26.86
CA LYS A 259 12.64 7.89 -26.80
C LYS A 259 12.33 8.36 -25.38
N GLU A 260 11.45 7.68 -24.66
CA GLU A 260 11.19 7.98 -23.26
C GLU A 260 12.46 7.82 -22.44
N ALA A 261 13.16 6.69 -22.54
CA ALA A 261 14.40 6.44 -21.79
C ALA A 261 15.49 7.50 -22.06
N LEU A 262 15.58 8.01 -23.30
CA LEU A 262 16.53 9.06 -23.69
C LEU A 262 16.11 10.48 -23.27
N THR A 263 14.82 10.72 -23.04
CA THR A 263 14.28 12.05 -22.70
C THR A 263 13.91 12.20 -21.23
N ARG A 264 13.76 11.08 -20.52
CA ARG A 264 13.49 11.06 -19.09
C ARG A 264 14.67 11.70 -18.38
N ASP A 265 14.39 12.77 -17.66
CA ASP A 265 15.33 13.37 -16.73
C ASP A 265 15.47 12.39 -15.56
N TRP A 266 16.42 11.47 -15.70
CA TRP A 266 16.86 10.62 -14.61
C TRP A 266 17.54 11.58 -13.64
N GLY A 267 16.77 12.08 -12.67
CA GLY A 267 17.16 13.18 -11.79
C GLY A 267 18.56 13.03 -11.20
N GLU A 268 19.10 14.10 -10.63
CA GLU A 268 20.40 14.06 -9.98
C GLU A 268 20.46 12.88 -9.01
N ASP A 269 21.53 12.08 -9.15
CA ASP A 269 21.90 10.98 -8.27
C ASP A 269 21.62 11.47 -6.84
N PRO A 270 20.75 10.79 -6.04
CA PRO A 270 20.46 11.24 -4.69
C PRO A 270 21.81 11.45 -4.03
N ASP A 271 22.12 12.71 -3.70
CA ASP A 271 23.47 13.18 -3.35
C ASP A 271 24.18 12.05 -2.61
N VAL A 272 25.27 11.54 -3.22
CA VAL A 272 26.16 10.56 -2.59
C VAL A 272 26.25 11.00 -1.15
N CYS A 273 25.69 10.22 -0.22
CA CYS A 273 25.68 10.60 1.20
C CYS A 273 27.07 11.12 1.49
N PRO A 274 27.22 12.41 1.84
CA PRO A 274 28.54 13.06 1.85
C PRO A 274 29.44 12.12 2.62
N ASP A 275 30.47 11.61 1.94
CA ASP A 275 31.34 10.59 2.50
C ASP A 275 31.64 11.02 3.94
N GLU A 276 31.29 10.20 4.93
CA GLU A 276 31.67 10.37 6.33
C GLU A 276 33.22 10.26 6.51
N ASP A 277 33.99 10.48 5.43
CA ASP A 277 35.44 10.52 5.37
C ASP A 277 35.96 11.98 5.37
N ALA A 278 35.30 12.89 6.07
CA ALA A 278 35.87 14.19 6.42
C ALA A 278 35.84 14.42 7.95
N SER A 279 36.98 14.13 8.56
CA SER A 279 37.40 14.46 9.95
C SER A 279 36.73 13.71 11.11
N LEU A 280 37.15 12.45 11.31
CA LEU A 280 37.54 12.05 12.67
C LEU A 280 38.81 12.84 13.05
N ASP A 281 38.63 14.10 13.44
CA ASP A 281 39.66 14.78 14.22
C ASP A 281 39.69 14.11 15.60
N GLU A 282 40.76 13.36 15.83
CA GLU A 282 41.15 12.75 17.10
C GLU A 282 41.46 13.83 18.15
N ASP A 283 40.48 14.57 18.67
CA ASP A 283 40.64 15.28 19.95
C ASP A 283 39.33 15.86 20.47
N ALA A 284 38.67 15.14 21.39
CA ALA A 284 38.14 15.68 22.64
C ALA A 284 37.16 14.72 23.32
N GLY A 285 37.57 14.24 24.49
CA GLY A 285 36.71 14.24 25.68
C GLY A 285 35.60 13.20 25.77
N GLU A 286 35.82 12.24 26.66
CA GLU A 286 34.81 11.40 27.30
C GLU A 286 33.48 12.15 27.54
N SER A 287 32.45 11.81 26.77
CA SER A 287 31.07 11.92 27.22
C SER A 287 30.36 10.61 26.89
N GLU A 288 30.10 9.86 27.96
CA GLU A 288 29.22 8.71 27.99
C GLU A 288 27.78 9.12 27.62
N GLU A 289 27.05 8.16 27.06
CA GLU A 289 25.59 8.15 26.84
C GLU A 289 25.05 8.97 25.66
N CYS A 290 25.14 8.37 24.46
CA CYS A 290 23.97 8.32 23.57
C CYS A 290 24.07 7.08 22.67
N GLY A 291 23.61 5.94 23.20
CA GLY A 291 23.45 4.72 22.42
C GLY A 291 22.15 4.78 21.63
N LEU A 292 22.24 4.97 20.32
CA LEU A 292 21.27 4.46 19.35
C LEU A 292 22.03 4.11 18.07
N ASN A 293 22.20 2.81 17.85
CA ASN A 293 22.52 2.25 16.55
C ASN A 293 21.46 2.74 15.55
N SER A 294 21.75 3.79 14.79
CA SER A 294 21.02 4.07 13.56
C SER A 294 21.52 3.04 12.55
N PRO A 295 20.74 2.01 12.17
CA PRO A 295 21.15 1.13 11.10
C PRO A 295 21.33 1.99 9.85
N ARG A 296 22.55 2.01 9.30
CA ARG A 296 22.82 2.51 7.95
C ARG A 296 21.71 1.98 7.05
N LYS A 297 20.81 2.87 6.64
CA LYS A 297 19.61 2.59 5.87
C LYS A 297 20.00 1.80 4.62
N PRO A 298 19.83 0.46 4.58
CA PRO A 298 20.32 -0.37 3.48
C PRO A 298 19.66 -0.03 2.14
N TRP A 299 18.55 0.70 2.18
CA TRP A 299 17.82 1.24 1.03
C TRP A 299 18.58 2.36 0.29
N LEU A 300 19.33 3.22 0.99
CA LEU A 300 20.15 4.29 0.36
C LEU A 300 21.22 3.71 -0.57
N VAL A 301 21.82 2.58 -0.19
CA VAL A 301 22.83 1.88 -0.99
C VAL A 301 22.22 1.25 -2.25
N ARG A 302 20.91 0.95 -2.27
CA ARG A 302 20.24 0.31 -3.41
C ARG A 302 19.61 1.31 -4.38
N GLU A 303 19.08 2.43 -3.91
CA GLU A 303 18.78 3.56 -4.80
C GLU A 303 20.03 3.99 -5.58
N GLN A 304 21.18 4.04 -4.90
CA GLN A 304 22.48 4.27 -5.53
C GLN A 304 22.82 3.22 -6.60
N LEU A 305 22.49 1.94 -6.41
CA LEU A 305 22.74 0.89 -7.41
C LEU A 305 21.80 0.98 -8.63
N SER A 306 20.52 1.29 -8.42
CA SER A 306 19.55 1.50 -9.52
C SER A 306 19.92 2.74 -10.35
N ALA A 307 20.25 3.85 -9.68
CA ALA A 307 20.77 5.06 -10.31
C ALA A 307 22.08 4.78 -11.06
N HIS A 308 22.98 3.96 -10.50
CA HIS A 308 24.22 3.54 -11.15
C HIS A 308 24.00 2.71 -12.42
N SER A 309 23.06 1.75 -12.41
CA SER A 309 22.71 0.98 -13.61
C SER A 309 22.10 1.86 -14.71
N ALA A 310 21.19 2.78 -14.35
CA ALA A 310 20.61 3.73 -15.30
C ALA A 310 21.65 4.70 -15.89
N ARG A 311 22.58 5.22 -15.07
CA ARG A 311 23.70 6.04 -15.53
C ARG A 311 24.64 5.25 -16.43
N THR A 312 24.94 4.00 -16.10
CA THR A 312 25.79 3.13 -16.93
C THR A 312 25.19 2.95 -18.31
N ILE A 313 23.87 2.76 -18.41
CA ILE A 313 23.14 2.70 -19.68
C ILE A 313 23.28 4.01 -20.48
N HIS A 314 23.10 5.15 -19.82
CA HIS A 314 23.22 6.47 -20.45
C HIS A 314 24.66 6.77 -20.92
N GLU A 315 25.66 6.56 -20.07
CA GLU A 315 27.08 6.87 -20.35
C GLU A 315 27.70 5.96 -21.41
N LYS A 316 27.25 4.71 -21.49
CA LYS A 316 27.70 3.76 -22.53
C LYS A 316 27.20 4.15 -23.93
N GLY A 317 26.21 5.05 -24.02
CA GLY A 317 25.71 5.57 -25.29
C GLY A 317 25.10 4.49 -26.18
N PHE A 318 24.41 3.51 -25.57
CA PHE A 318 23.74 2.45 -26.30
C PHE A 318 22.74 3.04 -27.30
N LYS A 319 22.80 2.57 -28.55
CA LYS A 319 21.98 3.06 -29.66
C LYS A 319 20.80 2.16 -29.98
N THR A 320 20.81 0.93 -29.46
CA THR A 320 19.77 -0.07 -29.69
C THR A 320 19.48 -0.86 -28.41
N ALA A 321 18.27 -1.44 -28.33
CA ALA A 321 17.91 -2.34 -27.23
C ALA A 321 18.80 -3.59 -27.19
N ASP A 322 19.27 -4.08 -28.34
CA ASP A 322 20.19 -5.22 -28.43
C ASP A 322 21.56 -4.92 -27.80
N GLU A 323 22.09 -3.70 -27.98
CA GLU A 323 23.34 -3.27 -27.35
C GLU A 323 23.20 -3.19 -25.83
N MET A 324 22.03 -2.77 -25.35
CA MET A 324 21.71 -2.65 -23.94
C MET A 324 21.51 -4.03 -23.27
N ASN A 325 20.84 -4.97 -23.96
CA ASN A 325 20.59 -6.33 -23.46
C ASN A 325 21.84 -7.24 -23.47
N ALA A 326 22.83 -6.93 -24.31
CA ALA A 326 24.08 -7.68 -24.36
C ALA A 326 25.09 -7.30 -23.26
N TYR A 327 24.84 -6.17 -22.58
CA TYR A 327 25.68 -5.62 -21.51
C TYR A 327 25.24 -6.11 -20.13
#